data_AF-A0A8T6LCB3-F1
#
_entry.id   AF-A0A8T6LCB3-F1
#
_cell.length_a   1.000
_cell.length_b   1.000
_cell.length_c   1.000
_cell.angle_alpha   90.00
_cell.angle_beta   90.00
_cell.angle_gamma   90.00
#
_symmetry.space_group_name_H-M   'P 1'
#
loop_
_entity.id
_entity.type
_entity.pdbx_description
1 polymer ?
#
loop_
_entity_poly.entity_id
_entity_poly.type
_entity_poly.pdbx_seq_one_letter_code
_entity_poly.pdbx_strand_id
1 'polypeptide(L)'
;AGPLVVCSNRLGGPAQLERGIEHFVSRGGLDIEGLGSETVALLVGEGLVREPADLFDLTPDDLLELEGFAETRSRKLAAAIQSARKTELARFIYGLGIPEVGATVARVLATEFRDLTVLRETTAERLEEVEGIGPIMSEKITEFFNDDARAASVDAILSKGFDLIPPPERESGRRDGESVVFTGRLKSVTRSEAKKRVEGRGDRVVSSVSSRTGYLVKGERPGSKADKAEKLGVTVLDEEAFLERYPAAET
;
A
#
# COMPACT_ATOMS: atom_id res chain seq x y z
N ALA A 1 -19.93 -15.25 -3.91
CA ALA A 1 -21.02 -14.88 -2.97
C ALA A 1 -20.53 -15.19 -1.56
N GLY A 2 -20.01 -14.17 -0.86
CA GLY A 2 -19.75 -14.21 0.57
C GLY A 2 -20.60 -13.12 1.22
N PRO A 3 -21.31 -13.38 2.32
CA PRO A 3 -22.21 -12.41 2.90
C PRO A 3 -21.39 -11.31 3.59
N LEU A 4 -21.34 -10.12 3.01
CA LEU A 4 -21.01 -8.90 3.74
C LEU A 4 -22.21 -8.56 4.63
N VAL A 5 -22.32 -9.23 5.77
CA VAL A 5 -23.14 -8.74 6.88
C VAL A 5 -22.35 -7.58 7.49
N VAL A 6 -22.61 -6.38 6.99
CA VAL A 6 -22.18 -5.14 7.63
C VAL A 6 -23.11 -4.96 8.84
N CYS A 7 -22.64 -5.32 10.03
CA CYS A 7 -23.32 -4.93 11.26
C CYS A 7 -23.43 -3.40 11.30
N SER A 8 -24.66 -2.90 11.40
CA SER A 8 -24.99 -1.47 11.40
C SER A 8 -24.61 -0.74 12.69
N ASN A 9 -23.82 -1.37 13.56
CA ASN A 9 -23.30 -0.70 14.76
C ASN A 9 -21.98 -0.04 14.36
N ARG A 10 -21.94 1.31 14.40
CA ARG A 10 -20.79 2.14 13.99
C ARG A 10 -19.50 1.93 14.80
N LEU A 11 -19.53 1.00 15.74
CA LEU A 11 -18.39 0.42 16.44
C LEU A 11 -18.66 -1.08 16.42
N GLY A 12 -17.84 -1.86 15.71
CA GLY A 12 -18.06 -3.29 15.50
C GLY A 12 -18.29 -4.04 16.82
N GLY A 13 -19.17 -5.04 16.82
CA GLY A 13 -19.35 -5.91 17.99
C GLY A 13 -18.05 -6.66 18.36
N PRO A 14 -17.98 -7.33 19.52
CA PRO A 14 -16.78 -8.01 20.01
C PRO A 14 -16.10 -8.90 18.95
N ALA A 15 -16.88 -9.68 18.20
CA ALA A 15 -16.35 -10.55 17.14
C ALA A 15 -15.71 -9.79 15.96
N GLN A 16 -16.09 -8.54 15.69
CA GLN A 16 -15.45 -7.73 14.65
C GLN A 16 -14.15 -7.10 15.16
N LEU A 17 -14.14 -6.68 16.43
CA LEU A 17 -12.93 -6.21 17.09
C LEU A 17 -11.88 -7.33 17.16
N GLU A 18 -12.26 -8.51 17.62
CA GLU A 18 -11.40 -9.69 17.67
C GLU A 18 -10.78 -9.99 16.31
N ARG A 19 -11.59 -10.10 15.25
CA ARG A 19 -11.08 -10.34 13.89
C ARG A 19 -10.15 -9.23 13.38
N GLY A 20 -10.46 -7.97 13.72
CA GLY A 20 -9.61 -6.84 13.35
C GLY A 20 -8.25 -6.92 14.02
N ILE A 21 -8.23 -7.22 15.32
CA ILE A 21 -6.99 -7.41 16.09
C ILE A 21 -6.22 -8.63 15.58
N GLU A 22 -6.88 -9.77 15.39
CA GLU A 22 -6.27 -11.00 14.85
C GLU A 22 -5.58 -10.72 13.51
N HIS A 23 -6.23 -9.97 12.62
CA HIS A 23 -5.63 -9.59 11.33
C HIS A 23 -4.42 -8.67 11.51
N PHE A 24 -4.54 -7.65 12.38
CA PHE A 24 -3.48 -6.69 12.67
C PHE A 24 -2.22 -7.36 13.22
N VAL A 25 -2.37 -8.35 14.09
CA VAL A 25 -1.27 -9.05 14.77
C VAL A 25 -0.86 -10.36 14.09
N SER A 26 -1.55 -10.73 13.01
CA SER A 26 -1.27 -11.93 12.22
C SER A 26 0.16 -11.95 11.68
N ARG A 27 0.58 -13.12 11.17
CA ARG A 27 1.86 -13.26 10.46
C ARG A 27 2.00 -12.30 9.29
N GLY A 28 0.92 -11.89 8.62
CA GLY A 28 1.02 -10.91 7.54
C GLY A 28 1.13 -9.46 8.05
N GLY A 29 0.55 -9.20 9.22
CA GLY A 29 0.59 -7.92 9.92
C GLY A 29 1.82 -7.83 10.81
N LEU A 30 1.63 -7.47 12.07
CA LEU A 30 2.70 -7.24 13.02
C LEU A 30 3.48 -8.48 13.47
N ASP A 31 2.98 -9.68 13.17
CA ASP A 31 3.68 -10.95 13.47
C ASP A 31 3.99 -11.15 14.95
N ILE A 32 2.99 -10.90 15.81
CA ILE A 32 3.16 -10.99 17.26
C ILE A 32 2.96 -12.43 17.70
N GLU A 33 4.07 -13.13 17.96
CA GLU A 33 4.03 -14.49 18.49
C GLU A 33 3.31 -14.54 19.84
N GLY A 34 2.44 -15.55 19.99
CA GLY A 34 1.65 -15.76 21.21
C GLY A 34 0.34 -14.97 21.27
N LEU A 35 0.06 -14.08 20.30
CA LEU A 35 -1.20 -13.34 20.20
C LEU A 35 -2.11 -13.95 19.12
N GLY A 36 -2.45 -15.23 19.31
CA GLY A 36 -3.39 -15.95 18.44
C GLY A 36 -4.86 -15.71 18.80
N SER A 37 -5.78 -16.30 18.05
CA SER A 37 -7.24 -16.09 18.18
C SER A 37 -7.76 -16.30 19.61
N GLU A 38 -7.35 -17.37 20.28
CA GLU A 38 -7.75 -17.64 21.67
C GLU A 38 -7.27 -16.56 22.65
N THR A 39 -6.06 -16.04 22.44
CA THR A 39 -5.50 -14.99 23.30
C THR A 39 -6.16 -13.64 23.02
N VAL A 40 -6.46 -13.33 21.75
CA VAL A 40 -7.22 -12.12 21.38
C VAL A 40 -8.63 -12.16 21.99
N ALA A 41 -9.35 -13.27 21.84
CA ALA A 41 -10.68 -13.44 22.41
C ALA A 41 -10.67 -13.29 23.94
N LEU A 42 -9.65 -13.82 24.62
CA LEU A 42 -9.49 -13.67 26.07
C LEU A 42 -9.26 -12.21 26.46
N LEU A 43 -8.33 -11.50 25.78
CA LEU A 43 -8.03 -10.09 26.07
C LEU A 43 -9.23 -9.16 25.84
N VAL A 44 -10.01 -9.42 24.79
CA VAL A 44 -11.23 -8.67 24.49
C VAL A 44 -12.35 -9.04 25.48
N GLY A 45 -12.50 -10.33 25.79
CA GLY A 45 -13.53 -10.85 26.71
C GLY A 45 -13.39 -10.33 28.13
N GLU A 46 -12.15 -10.23 28.64
CA GLU A 46 -11.84 -9.64 29.95
C GLU A 46 -11.81 -8.10 29.90
N GLY A 47 -12.02 -7.49 28.73
CA GLY A 47 -12.07 -6.04 28.57
C GLY A 47 -10.74 -5.33 28.77
N LEU A 48 -9.61 -6.05 28.66
CA LEU A 48 -8.26 -5.49 28.66
C LEU A 48 -7.95 -4.77 27.34
N VAL A 49 -8.58 -5.21 26.24
CA VAL A 49 -8.40 -4.65 24.90
C VAL A 49 -9.76 -4.30 24.29
N ARG A 50 -9.98 -3.01 24.02
CA ARG A 50 -11.19 -2.47 23.38
C ARG A 50 -10.92 -1.94 21.98
N GLU A 51 -9.65 -1.67 21.68
CA GLU A 51 -9.17 -1.30 20.35
C GLU A 51 -7.72 -1.79 20.13
N PRO A 52 -7.21 -1.86 18.89
CA PRO A 52 -5.86 -2.35 18.62
C PRO A 52 -4.75 -1.59 19.35
N ALA A 53 -4.95 -0.30 19.64
CA ALA A 53 -3.96 0.53 20.35
C ALA A 53 -3.74 0.07 21.81
N ASP A 54 -4.80 -0.44 22.47
CA ASP A 54 -4.74 -0.89 23.88
C ASP A 54 -3.75 -2.04 24.09
N LEU A 55 -3.51 -2.85 23.05
CA LEU A 55 -2.51 -3.92 23.10
C LEU A 55 -1.15 -3.40 23.60
N PHE A 56 -0.77 -2.21 23.17
CA PHE A 56 0.54 -1.64 23.45
C PHE A 56 0.64 -1.00 24.84
N ASP A 57 -0.46 -0.94 25.59
CA ASP A 57 -0.49 -0.53 27.00
C ASP A 57 -0.42 -1.73 27.96
N LEU A 58 -0.63 -2.96 27.45
CA LEU A 58 -0.62 -4.17 28.27
C LEU A 58 0.73 -4.37 28.97
N THR A 59 0.66 -4.60 30.27
CA THR A 59 1.79 -4.97 31.11
C THR A 59 1.84 -6.47 31.37
N PRO A 60 2.99 -7.03 31.78
CA PRO A 60 3.06 -8.43 32.20
C PRO A 60 2.11 -8.76 33.36
N ASP A 61 1.82 -7.80 34.22
CA ASP A 61 0.95 -7.98 35.39
C ASP A 61 -0.52 -8.10 34.97
N ASP A 62 -0.99 -7.29 34.02
CA ASP A 62 -2.34 -7.41 33.45
C ASP A 62 -2.55 -8.81 32.83
N LEU A 63 -1.51 -9.34 32.17
CA LEU A 63 -1.54 -10.66 31.55
C LEU A 63 -1.46 -11.80 32.58
N LEU A 64 -0.87 -11.58 33.75
CA LEU A 64 -0.74 -12.59 34.80
C LEU A 64 -2.07 -12.89 35.49
N GLU A 65 -3.02 -11.96 35.46
CA GLU A 65 -4.36 -12.16 36.02
C GLU A 65 -5.23 -13.09 35.16
N LEU A 66 -4.82 -13.34 33.91
CA LEU A 66 -5.55 -14.16 32.94
C LEU A 66 -5.36 -15.67 33.19
N GLU A 67 -6.43 -16.44 33.00
CA GLU A 67 -6.38 -17.90 33.08
C GLU A 67 -5.40 -18.47 32.04
N GLY A 68 -4.52 -19.38 32.48
CA GLY A 68 -3.53 -20.03 31.60
C GLY A 68 -2.29 -19.17 31.29
N PHE A 69 -2.14 -18.00 31.92
CA PHE A 69 -0.92 -17.21 31.88
C PHE A 69 -0.04 -17.44 33.10
N ALA A 70 1.25 -17.61 32.85
CA ALA A 70 2.29 -17.73 33.87
C ALA A 70 3.34 -16.65 33.62
N GLU A 71 4.12 -16.29 34.64
CA GLU A 71 5.07 -15.17 34.63
C GLU A 71 5.98 -15.13 33.39
N THR A 72 6.47 -16.28 32.94
CA THR A 72 7.31 -16.36 31.73
C THR A 72 6.51 -16.09 30.45
N ARG A 73 5.27 -16.60 30.34
CA ARG A 73 4.41 -16.38 29.18
C ARG A 73 3.97 -14.93 29.09
N SER A 74 3.54 -14.35 30.22
CA SER A 74 3.11 -12.95 30.31
C SER A 74 4.22 -11.98 29.91
N ARG A 75 5.43 -12.17 30.46
CA ARG A 75 6.60 -11.35 30.08
C ARG A 75 6.96 -11.48 28.60
N LYS A 76 6.93 -12.69 28.04
CA LYS A 76 7.23 -12.93 26.63
C LYS A 76 6.22 -12.25 25.71
N LEU A 77 4.92 -12.39 26.00
CA LEU A 77 3.87 -11.78 25.19
C LEU A 77 3.94 -10.26 25.23
N ALA A 78 4.05 -9.68 26.43
CA ALA A 78 4.22 -8.23 26.58
C ALA A 78 5.45 -7.73 25.81
N ALA A 79 6.60 -8.41 25.94
CA ALA A 79 7.80 -8.05 25.19
C ALA A 79 7.60 -8.13 23.66
N ALA A 80 6.92 -9.17 23.17
CA ALA A 80 6.61 -9.32 21.75
C ALA A 80 5.75 -8.15 21.25
N ILE A 81 4.69 -7.79 21.99
CA ILE A 81 3.83 -6.65 21.66
C ILE A 81 4.63 -5.34 21.63
N GLN A 82 5.44 -5.08 22.65
CA GLN A 82 6.23 -3.84 22.71
C GLN A 82 7.24 -3.77 21.55
N SER A 83 7.87 -4.89 21.18
CA SER A 83 8.82 -4.94 20.07
C SER A 83 8.17 -4.66 18.71
N ALA A 84 6.89 -5.00 18.55
CA ALA A 84 6.14 -4.82 17.31
C ALA A 84 5.88 -3.34 16.93
N ARG A 85 6.13 -2.39 17.84
CA ARG A 85 6.11 -0.95 17.56
C ARG A 85 7.11 -0.59 16.45
N LYS A 86 8.22 -1.33 16.33
CA LYS A 86 9.17 -1.19 15.22
C LYS A 86 8.86 -2.25 14.16
N THR A 87 8.30 -1.84 13.03
CA THR A 87 7.82 -2.78 12.01
C THR A 87 7.98 -2.22 10.59
N GLU A 88 7.83 -3.08 9.60
CA GLU A 88 7.80 -2.67 8.19
C GLU A 88 6.49 -1.94 7.86
N LEU A 89 6.58 -0.83 7.13
CA LEU A 89 5.42 -0.06 6.67
C LEU A 89 4.42 -0.95 5.91
N ALA A 90 4.90 -1.90 5.10
CA ALA A 90 4.05 -2.83 4.35
C ALA A 90 3.21 -3.73 5.27
N ARG A 91 3.79 -4.20 6.37
CA ARG A 91 3.10 -5.04 7.36
C ARG A 91 2.07 -4.24 8.14
N PHE A 92 2.42 -3.02 8.50
CA PHE A 92 1.49 -2.10 9.14
C PHE A 92 0.29 -1.81 8.24
N ILE A 93 0.49 -1.42 6.98
CA ILE A 93 -0.59 -1.16 6.01
C ILE A 93 -1.48 -2.40 5.82
N TYR A 94 -0.87 -3.57 5.68
CA TYR A 94 -1.64 -4.82 5.60
C TYR A 94 -2.49 -5.05 6.85
N GLY A 95 -1.90 -4.86 8.04
CA GLY A 95 -2.56 -5.06 9.32
C GLY A 95 -3.75 -4.13 9.55
N LEU A 96 -3.77 -2.94 8.94
CA LEU A 96 -4.92 -2.02 9.03
C LEU A 96 -6.22 -2.62 8.48
N GLY A 97 -6.15 -3.68 7.67
CA GLY A 97 -7.33 -4.37 7.16
C GLY A 97 -8.14 -3.53 6.17
N ILE A 98 -7.46 -2.69 5.38
CA ILE A 98 -8.09 -1.86 4.35
C ILE A 98 -8.74 -2.79 3.31
N PRO A 99 -10.03 -2.61 2.96
CA PRO A 99 -10.69 -3.44 1.96
C PRO A 99 -9.92 -3.47 0.63
N GLU A 100 -9.85 -4.64 -0.01
CA GLU A 100 -9.08 -4.89 -1.24
C GLU A 100 -7.54 -4.79 -1.11
N VAL A 101 -7.00 -4.41 0.05
CA VAL A 101 -5.55 -4.29 0.27
C VAL A 101 -4.99 -5.56 0.92
N GLY A 102 -4.58 -6.50 0.08
CA GLY A 102 -3.80 -7.68 0.51
C GLY A 102 -2.30 -7.37 0.71
N ALA A 103 -1.53 -8.36 1.17
CA ALA A 103 -0.10 -8.20 1.46
C ALA A 103 0.72 -7.70 0.25
N THR A 104 0.37 -8.14 -0.96
CA THR A 104 1.01 -7.66 -2.19
C THR A 104 0.76 -6.17 -2.42
N VAL A 105 -0.48 -5.74 -2.30
CA VAL A 105 -0.86 -4.33 -2.49
C VAL A 105 -0.23 -3.47 -1.39
N ALA A 106 -0.23 -3.93 -0.14
CA ALA A 106 0.39 -3.21 0.97
C ALA A 106 1.90 -2.97 0.74
N ARG A 107 2.62 -3.95 0.17
CA ARG A 107 4.03 -3.76 -0.23
C ARG A 107 4.19 -2.76 -1.37
N VAL A 108 3.29 -2.78 -2.35
CA VAL A 108 3.29 -1.80 -3.45
C VAL A 108 3.06 -0.39 -2.91
N LEU A 109 2.06 -0.20 -2.05
CA LEU A 109 1.78 1.07 -1.38
C LEU A 109 2.98 1.54 -0.53
N ALA A 110 3.55 0.67 0.30
CA ALA A 110 4.73 1.00 1.11
C ALA A 110 5.94 1.38 0.27
N THR A 111 6.13 0.74 -0.89
CA THR A 111 7.23 1.04 -1.82
C THR A 111 7.02 2.40 -2.50
N GLU A 112 5.78 2.68 -2.92
CA GLU A 112 5.43 3.89 -3.64
C GLU A 112 5.44 5.12 -2.74
N PHE A 113 4.73 5.05 -1.62
CA PHE A 113 4.44 6.21 -0.78
C PHE A 113 5.48 6.43 0.31
N ARG A 114 6.20 5.36 0.73
CA ARG A 114 7.32 5.39 1.68
C ARG A 114 6.99 5.88 3.09
N ASP A 115 5.88 6.56 3.27
CA ASP A 115 5.44 7.18 4.51
C ASP A 115 3.92 7.03 4.60
N LEU A 116 3.42 6.64 5.77
CA LEU A 116 2.00 6.42 5.99
C LEU A 116 1.20 7.73 5.88
N THR A 117 1.76 8.86 6.31
CA THR A 117 1.15 10.19 6.21
C THR A 117 0.92 10.56 4.75
N VAL A 118 1.91 10.31 3.88
CA VAL A 118 1.79 10.56 2.44
C VAL A 118 0.72 9.67 1.81
N LEU A 119 0.59 8.42 2.26
CA LEU A 119 -0.48 7.53 1.81
C LEU A 119 -1.87 8.02 2.28
N ARG A 120 -1.99 8.49 3.52
CA ARG A 120 -3.26 9.01 4.09
C ARG A 120 -3.79 10.23 3.36
N GLU A 121 -2.90 11.13 2.95
CA GLU A 121 -3.25 12.40 2.29
C GLU A 121 -3.38 12.26 0.76
N THR A 122 -3.13 11.08 0.22
CA THR A 122 -3.15 10.84 -1.22
C THR A 122 -4.57 10.73 -1.76
N THR A 123 -4.79 11.23 -2.98
CA THR A 123 -6.10 11.12 -3.66
C THR A 123 -6.26 9.80 -4.42
N ALA A 124 -7.51 9.44 -4.70
CA ALA A 124 -7.84 8.26 -5.51
C ALA A 124 -7.14 8.30 -6.88
N GLU A 125 -7.08 9.45 -7.54
CA GLU A 125 -6.43 9.58 -8.85
C GLU A 125 -4.93 9.29 -8.79
N ARG A 126 -4.24 9.69 -7.72
CA ARG A 126 -2.82 9.38 -7.53
C ARG A 126 -2.60 7.91 -7.18
N LEU A 127 -3.52 7.27 -6.47
CA LEU A 127 -3.49 5.83 -6.23
C LEU A 127 -3.63 5.03 -7.53
N GLU A 128 -4.50 5.47 -8.44
CA GLU A 128 -4.69 4.83 -9.77
C GLU A 128 -3.45 4.93 -10.68
N GLU A 129 -2.51 5.83 -10.41
CA GLU A 129 -1.22 5.88 -11.12
C GLU A 129 -0.28 4.73 -10.73
N VAL A 130 -0.58 4.03 -9.64
CA VAL A 130 0.21 2.89 -9.15
C VAL A 130 -0.19 1.62 -9.87
N GLU A 131 0.81 0.93 -10.44
CA GLU A 131 0.61 -0.32 -11.17
C GLU A 131 -0.09 -1.37 -10.28
N GLY A 132 -1.25 -1.85 -10.73
CA GLY A 132 -2.07 -2.84 -10.01
C GLY A 132 -3.15 -2.25 -9.12
N ILE A 133 -3.28 -0.92 -9.02
CA ILE A 133 -4.37 -0.26 -8.29
C ILE A 133 -5.37 0.32 -9.29
N GLY A 134 -6.60 -0.19 -9.24
CA GLY A 134 -7.72 0.29 -10.05
C GLY A 134 -8.68 1.18 -9.26
N PRO A 135 -9.73 1.72 -9.91
CA PRO A 135 -10.65 2.70 -9.32
C PRO A 135 -11.31 2.19 -8.04
N ILE A 136 -11.77 0.94 -8.02
CA ILE A 136 -12.42 0.32 -6.83
C ILE A 136 -11.46 0.33 -5.63
N MET A 137 -10.21 -0.08 -5.82
CA MET A 137 -9.24 -0.17 -4.74
C MET A 137 -8.82 1.23 -4.26
N SER A 138 -8.62 2.16 -5.19
CA SER A 138 -8.28 3.55 -4.86
C SER A 138 -9.37 4.25 -4.03
N GLU A 139 -10.64 4.01 -4.37
CA GLU A 139 -11.80 4.51 -3.64
C GLU A 139 -11.83 3.91 -2.23
N LYS A 140 -11.66 2.59 -2.09
CA LYS A 140 -11.67 1.93 -0.77
C LYS A 140 -10.54 2.39 0.15
N ILE A 141 -9.35 2.62 -0.38
CA ILE A 141 -8.22 3.17 0.39
C ILE A 141 -8.53 4.59 0.84
N THR A 142 -9.04 5.43 -0.06
CA THR A 142 -9.37 6.83 0.24
C THR A 142 -10.51 6.93 1.26
N GLU A 143 -11.59 6.15 1.08
CA GLU A 143 -12.70 6.04 2.03
C GLU A 143 -12.23 5.56 3.41
N PHE A 144 -11.25 4.64 3.46
CA PHE A 144 -10.74 4.13 4.73
C PHE A 144 -10.09 5.23 5.57
N PHE A 145 -9.25 6.08 4.95
CA PHE A 145 -8.55 7.15 5.67
C PHE A 145 -9.39 8.40 5.90
N ASN A 146 -10.46 8.61 5.12
CA ASN A 146 -11.41 9.71 5.31
C ASN A 146 -12.56 9.38 6.28
N ASP A 147 -12.66 8.16 6.77
CA ASP A 147 -13.59 7.79 7.83
C ASP A 147 -13.00 8.20 9.19
N ASP A 148 -13.67 9.11 9.90
CA ASP A 148 -13.18 9.70 11.16
C ASP A 148 -12.84 8.64 12.23
N ALA A 149 -13.63 7.56 12.32
CA ALA A 149 -13.42 6.53 13.32
C ALA A 149 -12.18 5.68 13.00
N ARG A 150 -11.98 5.35 11.73
CA ARG A 150 -10.78 4.62 11.28
C ARG A 150 -9.53 5.49 11.36
N ALA A 151 -9.62 6.76 10.96
CA ALA A 151 -8.53 7.72 11.09
C ALA A 151 -8.10 7.87 12.56
N ALA A 152 -9.05 8.04 13.48
CA ALA A 152 -8.79 8.11 14.92
C ALA A 152 -8.15 6.81 15.45
N SER A 153 -8.61 5.64 14.98
CA SER A 153 -8.02 4.36 15.37
C SER A 153 -6.55 4.22 14.91
N VAL A 154 -6.24 4.65 13.68
CA VAL A 154 -4.86 4.71 13.19
C VAL A 154 -4.01 5.68 14.02
N ASP A 155 -4.55 6.86 14.34
CA ASP A 155 -3.86 7.86 15.17
C ASP A 155 -3.60 7.34 16.59
N ALA A 156 -4.56 6.63 17.19
CA ALA A 156 -4.40 5.99 18.49
C ALA A 156 -3.26 4.96 18.47
N ILE A 157 -3.17 4.12 17.43
CA ILE A 157 -2.07 3.16 17.26
C ILE A 157 -0.73 3.90 17.11
N LEU A 158 -0.65 4.90 16.23
CA LEU A 158 0.59 5.67 16.00
C LEU A 158 1.06 6.40 17.26
N SER A 159 0.14 6.87 18.11
CA SER A 159 0.45 7.52 19.39
C SER A 159 1.20 6.60 20.37
N LYS A 160 1.16 5.28 20.15
CA LYS A 160 1.94 4.29 20.91
C LYS A 160 3.43 4.26 20.52
N GLY A 161 3.88 5.16 19.66
CA GLY A 161 5.29 5.32 19.32
C GLY A 161 5.79 4.30 18.30
N PHE A 162 5.02 4.09 17.24
CA PHE A 162 5.42 3.22 16.14
C PHE A 162 6.54 3.83 15.30
N ASP A 163 7.54 3.00 14.98
CA ASP A 163 8.61 3.27 14.03
C ASP A 163 8.35 2.43 12.77
N LEU A 164 7.77 3.07 11.75
CA LEU A 164 7.37 2.42 10.50
C LEU A 164 8.51 2.49 9.48
N ILE A 165 9.15 1.36 9.24
CA ILE A 165 10.32 1.25 8.37
C ILE A 165 9.84 1.06 6.93
N PRO A 166 10.08 2.00 6.02
CA PRO A 166 9.79 1.77 4.61
C PRO A 166 10.71 0.69 4.04
N PRO A 167 10.33 0.03 2.93
CA PRO A 167 11.22 -0.88 2.21
C PRO A 167 12.59 -0.23 1.92
N PRO A 168 13.67 -0.98 1.62
CA PRO A 168 14.89 -0.35 1.14
C PRO A 168 14.61 0.45 -0.14
N GLU A 169 15.31 1.58 -0.32
CA GLU A 169 15.29 2.25 -1.62
C GLU A 169 15.79 1.26 -2.68
N ARG A 170 15.08 1.15 -3.79
CA ARG A 170 15.67 0.52 -4.97
C ARG A 170 16.78 1.47 -5.40
N GLU A 171 18.03 1.00 -5.39
CA GLU A 171 19.11 1.72 -6.05
C GLU A 171 18.59 2.18 -7.41
N SER A 172 18.77 3.45 -7.75
CA SER A 172 18.34 4.03 -9.03
C SER A 172 19.11 3.45 -10.24
N GLY A 173 19.70 2.26 -10.12
CA GLY A 173 20.44 1.54 -11.14
C GLY A 173 19.67 0.32 -11.60
N ARG A 174 19.15 0.40 -12.83
CA ARG A 174 18.45 -0.66 -13.58
C ARG A 174 16.98 -0.85 -13.20
N ARG A 175 16.17 0.14 -13.57
CA ARG A 175 14.77 -0.11 -13.93
C ARG A 175 14.78 -1.08 -15.11
N ASP A 176 13.97 -2.13 -15.07
CA ASP A 176 13.67 -2.94 -16.25
C ASP A 176 13.01 -2.02 -17.29
N GLY A 177 13.88 -1.48 -18.14
CA GLY A 177 13.62 -0.50 -19.17
C GLY A 177 12.95 0.82 -18.76
N GLU A 178 12.96 1.76 -19.68
CA GLU A 178 12.34 3.08 -19.59
C GLU A 178 10.81 2.96 -19.81
N SER A 179 10.02 3.72 -19.06
CA SER A 179 8.58 3.79 -19.25
C SER A 179 8.22 4.84 -20.30
N VAL A 180 7.54 4.42 -21.38
CA VAL A 180 7.22 5.25 -22.54
C VAL A 180 5.72 5.46 -22.67
N VAL A 181 5.27 6.71 -22.76
CA VAL A 181 3.87 7.07 -23.00
C VAL A 181 3.73 7.65 -24.40
N PHE A 182 2.73 7.22 -25.17
CA PHE A 182 2.45 7.80 -26.47
C PHE A 182 1.21 8.70 -26.42
N THR A 183 1.34 9.95 -26.88
CA THR A 183 0.22 10.88 -27.09
C THR A 183 0.12 11.25 -28.58
N GLY A 184 -1.11 11.39 -29.10
CA GLY A 184 -1.33 11.67 -30.52
C GLY A 184 -1.15 10.45 -31.46
N ARG A 185 -1.28 10.68 -32.76
CA ARG A 185 -1.01 9.66 -33.80
C ARG A 185 0.41 9.81 -34.33
N LEU A 186 1.11 8.69 -34.48
CA LEU A 186 2.43 8.62 -35.13
C LEU A 186 2.23 8.52 -36.66
N LYS A 187 3.04 9.23 -37.44
CA LYS A 187 2.98 9.29 -38.91
C LYS A 187 3.62 8.09 -39.58
N SER A 188 4.78 7.67 -39.07
CA SER A 188 5.72 6.76 -39.73
C SER A 188 5.58 5.33 -39.23
N VAL A 189 5.01 5.11 -38.04
CA VAL A 189 4.82 3.79 -37.44
C VAL A 189 3.44 3.64 -36.81
N THR A 190 2.90 2.43 -36.82
CA THR A 190 1.67 2.15 -36.09
C THR A 190 1.94 2.09 -34.58
N ARG A 191 0.91 2.38 -33.76
CA ARG A 191 0.98 2.22 -32.29
C ARG A 191 1.42 0.81 -31.87
N SER A 192 1.02 -0.21 -32.63
CA SER A 192 1.38 -1.61 -32.38
C SER A 192 2.87 -1.87 -32.63
N GLU A 193 3.42 -1.35 -33.74
CA GLU A 193 4.85 -1.44 -34.04
C GLU A 193 5.69 -0.65 -33.05
N ALA A 194 5.29 0.57 -32.71
CA ALA A 194 5.95 1.38 -31.71
C ALA A 194 6.03 0.65 -30.36
N LYS A 195 4.93 0.01 -29.95
CA LYS A 195 4.89 -0.81 -28.73
C LYS A 195 5.88 -1.97 -28.79
N LYS A 196 5.92 -2.72 -29.90
CA LYS A 196 6.87 -3.83 -30.08
C LYS A 196 8.33 -3.38 -30.02
N ARG A 197 8.67 -2.21 -30.55
CA ARG A 197 10.05 -1.68 -30.51
C ARG A 197 10.50 -1.29 -29.10
N VAL A 198 9.59 -0.68 -28.34
CA VAL A 198 9.84 -0.34 -26.92
C VAL A 198 10.00 -1.63 -26.10
N GLU A 199 9.03 -2.55 -26.19
CA GLU A 199 9.07 -3.82 -25.46
C GLU A 199 10.26 -4.70 -25.88
N GLY A 200 10.67 -4.65 -27.16
CA GLY A 200 11.83 -5.38 -27.68
C GLY A 200 13.18 -4.94 -27.11
N ARG A 201 13.26 -3.75 -26.50
CA ARG A 201 14.45 -3.26 -25.77
C ARG A 201 14.37 -3.47 -24.26
N GLY A 202 13.29 -4.09 -23.78
CA GLY A 202 13.02 -4.26 -22.34
C GLY A 202 12.35 -3.05 -21.70
N ASP A 203 11.99 -2.03 -22.50
CA ASP A 203 11.25 -0.84 -22.07
C ASP A 203 9.74 -1.12 -22.02
N ARG A 204 8.99 -0.34 -21.24
CA ARG A 204 7.57 -0.59 -20.99
C ARG A 204 6.68 0.53 -21.51
N VAL A 205 5.61 0.19 -22.23
CA VAL A 205 4.62 1.18 -22.67
C VAL A 205 3.53 1.34 -21.62
N VAL A 206 3.38 2.57 -21.10
CA VAL A 206 2.37 2.91 -20.10
C VAL A 206 1.33 3.88 -20.67
N SER A 207 0.10 3.83 -20.17
CA SER A 207 -1.04 4.57 -20.71
C SER A 207 -1.24 5.95 -20.07
N SER A 208 -0.67 6.18 -18.88
CA SER A 208 -0.73 7.42 -18.10
C SER A 208 0.65 8.06 -17.96
N VAL A 209 0.67 9.39 -17.89
CA VAL A 209 1.89 10.15 -17.57
C VAL A 209 1.93 10.38 -16.07
N SER A 210 3.05 10.02 -15.45
CA SER A 210 3.40 10.32 -14.05
C SER A 210 4.81 10.90 -13.99
N SER A 211 5.23 11.40 -12.83
CA SER A 211 6.61 11.89 -12.61
C SER A 211 7.69 10.80 -12.79
N ARG A 212 7.27 9.52 -12.86
CA ARG A 212 8.15 8.36 -13.06
C ARG A 212 8.19 7.90 -14.52
N THR A 213 7.40 8.50 -15.40
CA THR A 213 7.47 8.26 -16.84
C THR A 213 8.85 8.69 -17.34
N GLY A 214 9.56 7.80 -18.02
CA GLY A 214 10.83 8.14 -18.64
C GLY A 214 10.65 9.17 -19.75
N TYR A 215 9.78 8.86 -20.71
CA TYR A 215 9.56 9.71 -21.88
C TYR A 215 8.10 9.69 -22.33
N LEU A 216 7.65 10.84 -22.84
CA LEU A 216 6.41 10.93 -23.60
C LEU A 216 6.76 11.15 -25.08
N VAL A 217 6.28 10.28 -25.95
CA VAL A 217 6.40 10.42 -27.41
C VAL A 217 5.19 11.20 -27.92
N LYS A 218 5.46 12.35 -28.52
CA LYS A 218 4.50 13.32 -29.03
C LYS A 218 4.28 13.11 -30.53
N GLY A 219 3.14 12.54 -30.88
CA GLY A 219 2.63 12.45 -32.25
C GLY A 219 1.75 13.65 -32.64
N GLU A 220 1.15 13.59 -33.84
CA GLU A 220 0.22 14.61 -34.31
C GLU A 220 -1.03 14.70 -33.42
N ARG A 221 -1.45 15.94 -33.15
CA ARG A 221 -2.51 16.32 -32.20
C ARG A 221 -2.20 15.85 -30.77
N PRO A 222 -1.19 16.46 -30.10
CA PRO A 222 -0.93 16.19 -28.69
C PRO A 222 -2.19 16.46 -27.88
N GLY A 223 -2.70 15.44 -27.20
CA GLY A 223 -3.80 15.60 -26.23
C GLY A 223 -3.30 16.13 -24.88
N SER A 224 -4.21 16.18 -23.91
CA SER A 224 -3.99 16.62 -22.51
C SER A 224 -2.83 15.93 -21.75
N LYS A 225 -2.27 14.85 -22.29
CA LYS A 225 -1.10 14.14 -21.75
C LYS A 225 0.22 14.89 -21.99
N ALA A 226 0.32 15.68 -23.06
CA ALA A 226 1.50 16.50 -23.31
C ALA A 226 1.64 17.58 -22.23
N ASP A 227 0.52 18.27 -21.94
CA ASP A 227 0.46 19.28 -20.88
C ASP A 227 0.78 18.70 -19.51
N LYS A 228 0.35 17.45 -19.24
CA LYS A 228 0.68 16.73 -18.00
C LYS A 228 2.17 16.37 -17.93
N ALA A 229 2.80 15.96 -19.03
CA ALA A 229 4.23 15.66 -19.08
C ALA A 229 5.10 16.90 -18.85
N GLU A 230 4.76 18.03 -19.47
CA GLU A 230 5.46 19.29 -19.27
C GLU A 230 5.38 19.75 -17.80
N LYS A 231 4.21 19.66 -17.18
CA LYS A 231 4.02 19.99 -15.75
C LYS A 231 4.81 19.08 -14.81
N LEU A 232 5.03 17.82 -15.19
CA LEU A 232 5.73 16.84 -14.38
C LEU A 232 7.24 16.76 -14.67
N GLY A 233 7.75 17.59 -15.60
CA GLY A 233 9.16 17.58 -15.99
C GLY A 233 9.61 16.32 -16.73
N VAL A 234 8.67 15.61 -17.36
CA VAL A 234 8.94 14.38 -18.12
C VAL A 234 9.50 14.75 -19.50
N THR A 235 10.55 14.05 -19.94
CA THR A 235 11.17 14.28 -21.25
C THR A 235 10.18 14.01 -22.37
N VAL A 236 9.95 15.01 -23.22
CA VAL A 236 9.07 14.89 -24.39
C VAL A 236 9.93 14.63 -25.63
N LEU A 237 9.74 13.48 -26.25
CA LEU A 237 10.35 13.11 -27.53
C LEU A 237 9.36 13.35 -28.66
N ASP A 238 9.82 13.85 -29.78
CA ASP A 238 9.06 13.80 -31.02
C ASP A 238 9.16 12.41 -31.66
N GLU A 239 8.43 12.22 -32.76
CA GLU A 239 8.42 10.95 -33.48
C GLU A 239 9.80 10.61 -34.07
N GLU A 240 10.58 11.61 -34.48
CA GLU A 240 11.90 11.41 -35.08
C GLU A 240 12.91 10.91 -34.04
N ALA A 241 12.97 11.56 -32.88
CA ALA A 241 13.79 11.15 -31.74
C ALA A 241 13.35 9.78 -31.19
N PHE A 242 12.06 9.45 -31.25
CA PHE A 242 11.59 8.10 -30.93
C PHE A 242 12.13 7.06 -31.90
N LEU A 243 12.10 7.31 -33.21
CA LEU A 243 12.59 6.35 -34.22
C LEU A 243 14.10 6.17 -34.19
N GLU A 244 14.86 7.22 -33.87
CA GLU A 244 16.30 7.14 -33.66
C GLU A 244 16.64 6.32 -32.40
N ARG A 245 15.90 6.55 -31.30
CA ARG A 245 16.08 5.80 -30.06
C ARG A 245 15.59 4.35 -30.19
N TYR A 246 14.54 4.09 -30.97
CA TYR A 246 13.93 2.77 -31.18
C TYR A 246 13.91 2.42 -32.68
N PRO A 247 15.07 2.09 -33.27
CA PRO A 247 15.15 1.67 -34.66
C PRO A 247 14.39 0.35 -34.87
N ALA A 248 13.98 0.10 -36.11
CA ALA A 248 13.46 -1.23 -36.47
C ALA A 248 14.56 -2.26 -36.20
N ALA A 249 14.19 -3.44 -35.70
CA ALA A 249 15.14 -4.55 -35.64
C ALA A 249 15.56 -4.87 -37.09
N GLU A 250 16.83 -4.67 -37.41
CA GLU A 250 17.40 -5.22 -38.64
C GLU A 250 17.23 -6.74 -38.56
N THR A 251 16.56 -7.30 -39.57
CA THR A 251 16.24 -8.73 -39.67
C THR A 251 17.43 -9.50 -40.18
#